data_AF-A0A258H3J4-F1
#
_entry.id   AF-A0A258H3J4-F1
#
_cell.length_a   1.000
_cell.length_b   1.000
_cell.length_c   1.000
_cell.angle_alpha   90.00
_cell.angle_beta   90.00
_cell.angle_gamma   90.00
#
_symmetry.space_group_name_H-M   'P 1'
#
loop_
_entity.id
_entity.type
_entity.pdbx_description
1 polymer ?
#
loop_
_entity_poly.entity_id
_entity_poly.type
_entity_poly.pdbx_seq_one_letter_code
_entity_poly.pdbx_strand_id
1 'polypeptide(L)'
;MLNAIAVFSRSIAEARHHTTLYDFLTSQPRVPAPFDDLLRAQIVISVAAFDKLMHDIVRIGICGAFSGVRPVTSKYLSESISIELHSALVSATIPPKEVLFEQAIVQKLRHLSFQHPDKISEALSLIWNEKHKWDKIALPMGLTGPFASTKMKLIAGRRNAIVHESDMDPLTNSKTPITRAECNDITDFIEACGISIVNAVR
;
A
#
# COMPACT_ATOMS: atom_id res chain seq x y z
N MET A 1 14.21 1.11 -5.54
CA MET A 1 12.96 1.79 -5.12
C MET A 1 12.39 2.74 -6.17
N LEU A 2 13.19 3.38 -7.03
CA LEU A 2 12.68 4.30 -8.07
C LEU A 2 11.61 3.69 -9.00
N ASN A 3 11.80 2.45 -9.45
CA ASN A 3 10.81 1.77 -10.28
C ASN A 3 9.48 1.54 -9.54
N ALA A 4 9.53 1.22 -8.24
CA ALA A 4 8.32 1.02 -7.43
C ALA A 4 7.51 2.32 -7.29
N ILE A 5 8.19 3.46 -7.08
CA ILE A 5 7.53 4.79 -7.09
C ILE A 5 6.93 5.07 -8.47
N ALA A 6 7.68 4.83 -9.56
CA ALA A 6 7.19 5.13 -10.90
C ALA A 6 5.92 4.32 -11.26
N VAL A 7 5.87 3.04 -10.88
CA VAL A 7 4.68 2.20 -11.03
C VAL A 7 3.54 2.72 -10.16
N PHE A 8 3.81 3.04 -8.90
CA PHE A 8 2.82 3.60 -7.98
C PHE A 8 2.20 4.91 -8.50
N SER A 9 3.02 5.88 -8.89
CA SER A 9 2.55 7.17 -9.42
C SER A 9 1.72 6.99 -10.70
N ARG A 10 2.09 6.04 -11.57
CA ARG A 10 1.28 5.71 -12.76
C ARG A 10 -0.09 5.16 -12.37
N SER A 11 -0.14 4.22 -11.43
CA SER A 11 -1.41 3.64 -10.97
C SER A 11 -2.30 4.66 -10.25
N ILE A 12 -1.71 5.62 -9.53
CA ILE A 12 -2.48 6.74 -8.95
C ILE A 12 -3.05 7.64 -10.04
N ALA A 13 -2.27 7.98 -11.07
CA ALA A 13 -2.76 8.76 -12.21
C ALA A 13 -3.91 8.03 -12.93
N GLU A 14 -3.78 6.73 -13.14
CA GLU A 14 -4.84 5.88 -13.70
C GLU A 14 -6.09 5.87 -12.83
N ALA A 15 -5.94 5.79 -11.50
CA ALA A 15 -7.07 5.86 -10.57
C ALA A 15 -7.86 7.16 -10.73
N ARG A 16 -7.19 8.31 -10.91
CA ARG A 16 -7.82 9.62 -11.11
C ARG A 16 -8.61 9.75 -12.41
N HIS A 17 -8.35 8.91 -13.40
CA HIS A 17 -9.17 8.89 -14.62
C HIS A 17 -10.62 8.50 -14.33
N HIS A 18 -10.89 7.73 -13.27
CA HIS A 18 -12.27 7.40 -12.89
C HIS A 18 -13.06 8.62 -12.42
N THR A 19 -12.47 9.54 -11.65
CA THR A 19 -13.12 10.83 -11.34
C THR A 19 -13.35 11.66 -12.60
N THR A 20 -12.40 11.64 -13.56
CA THR A 20 -12.58 12.36 -14.83
C THR A 20 -13.76 11.81 -15.64
N LEU A 21 -13.89 10.48 -15.69
CA LEU A 21 -15.01 9.82 -16.34
C LEU A 21 -16.34 10.07 -15.60
N TYR A 22 -16.31 10.07 -14.26
CA TYR A 22 -17.45 10.44 -13.43
C TYR A 22 -17.95 11.86 -13.74
N ASP A 23 -17.04 12.83 -13.81
CA ASP A 23 -17.37 14.23 -14.13
C ASP A 23 -18.00 14.33 -15.52
N PHE A 24 -17.40 13.64 -16.51
CA PHE A 24 -17.92 13.60 -17.87
C PHE A 24 -19.34 13.02 -17.92
N LEU A 25 -19.57 11.84 -17.34
CA LEU A 25 -20.85 11.15 -17.41
C LEU A 25 -21.96 11.88 -16.63
N THR A 26 -21.63 12.45 -15.47
CA THR A 26 -22.59 13.21 -14.64
C THR A 26 -23.03 14.49 -15.35
N SER A 27 -22.20 15.05 -16.24
CA SER A 27 -22.59 16.20 -17.07
C SER A 27 -23.53 15.86 -18.23
N GLN A 28 -23.75 14.57 -18.53
CA GLN A 28 -24.59 14.14 -19.65
C GLN A 28 -26.06 14.00 -19.25
N PRO A 29 -26.99 14.79 -19.81
CA PRO A 29 -28.40 14.80 -19.41
C PRO A 29 -29.19 13.52 -19.79
N ARG A 30 -28.60 12.60 -20.57
CA ARG A 30 -29.30 11.45 -21.16
C ARG A 30 -29.02 10.11 -20.48
N VAL A 31 -28.21 10.06 -19.42
CA VAL A 31 -27.91 8.80 -18.74
C VAL A 31 -28.52 8.82 -17.33
N PRO A 32 -29.67 8.15 -17.12
CA PRO A 32 -30.37 8.15 -15.84
C PRO A 32 -29.79 7.09 -14.90
N ALA A 33 -28.51 7.21 -14.55
CA ALA A 33 -27.83 6.28 -13.64
C ALA A 33 -26.86 7.02 -12.69
N PRO A 34 -26.76 6.60 -11.41
CA PRO A 34 -25.71 7.09 -10.52
C PRO A 34 -24.36 6.50 -10.92
N PHE A 35 -23.33 7.36 -11.01
CA PHE A 35 -21.98 6.97 -11.42
C PHE A 35 -20.98 6.84 -10.26
N ASP A 36 -21.46 6.88 -9.02
CA ASP A 36 -20.65 6.90 -7.80
C ASP A 36 -19.69 5.71 -7.68
N ASP A 37 -19.98 4.59 -8.37
CA ASP A 37 -19.10 3.43 -8.41
C ASP A 37 -17.76 3.71 -9.12
N LEU A 38 -17.69 4.74 -9.97
CA LEU A 38 -16.42 5.24 -10.49
C LEU A 38 -15.57 5.87 -9.39
N LEU A 39 -16.18 6.64 -8.47
CA LEU A 39 -15.48 7.20 -7.32
C LEU A 39 -15.00 6.09 -6.36
N ARG A 40 -15.84 5.07 -6.14
CA ARG A 40 -15.46 3.89 -5.36
C ARG A 40 -14.28 3.14 -6.00
N ALA A 41 -14.31 2.97 -7.32
CA ALA A 41 -13.21 2.34 -8.07
C ALA A 41 -11.89 3.10 -7.88
N GLN A 42 -11.90 4.44 -7.94
CA GLN A 42 -10.70 5.22 -7.69
C GLN A 42 -10.11 4.97 -6.29
N ILE A 43 -10.94 4.91 -5.24
CA ILE A 43 -10.46 4.60 -3.88
C ILE A 43 -9.81 3.21 -3.86
N VAL A 44 -10.49 2.20 -4.42
CA VAL A 44 -10.01 0.82 -4.43
C VAL A 44 -8.68 0.70 -5.17
N ILE A 45 -8.56 1.33 -6.35
CA ILE A 45 -7.34 1.30 -7.16
C ILE A 45 -6.20 2.05 -6.45
N SER A 46 -6.48 3.20 -5.83
CA SER A 46 -5.47 3.98 -5.12
C SER A 46 -4.88 3.18 -3.94
N VAL A 47 -5.74 2.55 -3.15
CA VAL A 47 -5.32 1.72 -2.01
C VAL A 47 -4.59 0.44 -2.49
N ALA A 48 -5.03 -0.16 -3.60
CA ALA A 48 -4.33 -1.30 -4.20
C ALA A 48 -2.93 -0.93 -4.72
N ALA A 49 -2.79 0.25 -5.34
CA ALA A 49 -1.49 0.78 -5.78
C ALA A 49 -0.56 1.00 -4.58
N PHE A 50 -1.07 1.53 -3.47
CA PHE A 50 -0.32 1.70 -2.23
C PHE A 50 0.12 0.36 -1.63
N ASP A 51 -0.77 -0.62 -1.55
CA ASP A 51 -0.45 -1.98 -1.09
C ASP A 51 0.70 -2.58 -1.92
N LYS A 52 0.59 -2.49 -3.25
CA LYS A 52 1.64 -2.95 -4.17
C LYS A 52 2.98 -2.25 -3.94
N LEU A 53 2.97 -0.93 -3.74
CA LEU A 53 4.16 -0.15 -3.41
C LEU A 53 4.81 -0.68 -2.12
N MET A 54 4.01 -0.91 -1.08
CA MET A 54 4.49 -1.45 0.21
C MET A 54 5.14 -2.82 0.04
N HIS A 55 4.53 -3.73 -0.73
CA HIS A 55 5.14 -5.02 -1.06
C HIS A 55 6.50 -4.85 -1.75
N ASP A 56 6.59 -3.95 -2.73
CA ASP A 56 7.83 -3.73 -3.45
C ASP A 56 8.94 -3.16 -2.57
N ILE A 57 8.66 -2.13 -1.76
CA ILE A 57 9.70 -1.53 -0.91
C ILE A 57 10.18 -2.49 0.17
N VAL A 58 9.27 -3.29 0.76
CA VAL A 58 9.60 -4.27 1.78
C VAL A 58 10.43 -5.39 1.17
N ARG A 59 10.01 -5.93 0.03
CA ARG A 59 10.78 -6.94 -0.72
C ARG A 59 12.18 -6.43 -1.07
N ILE A 60 12.28 -5.24 -1.67
CA ILE A 60 13.56 -4.62 -2.04
C ILE A 60 14.45 -4.44 -0.80
N GLY A 61 13.89 -3.94 0.30
CA GLY A 61 14.64 -3.70 1.53
C GLY A 61 15.14 -4.98 2.19
N ILE A 62 14.32 -6.03 2.25
CA ILE A 62 14.69 -7.36 2.79
C ILE A 62 15.78 -8.00 1.93
N CYS A 63 15.64 -7.98 0.60
CA CYS A 63 16.67 -8.53 -0.30
C CYS A 63 17.97 -7.72 -0.23
N GLY A 64 17.88 -6.40 -0.04
CA GLY A 64 19.04 -5.54 0.21
C GLY A 64 19.76 -5.87 1.51
N ALA A 65 19.02 -6.19 2.59
CA ALA A 65 19.60 -6.64 3.85
C ALA A 65 20.27 -8.02 3.70
N PHE A 66 19.64 -8.96 3.00
CA PHE A 66 20.22 -10.27 2.69
C PHE A 66 21.52 -10.18 1.88
N SER A 67 21.58 -9.24 0.93
CA SER A 67 22.76 -9.02 0.07
C SER A 67 23.84 -8.15 0.75
N GLY A 68 23.65 -7.73 2.00
CA GLY A 68 24.58 -6.86 2.74
C GLY A 68 24.63 -5.40 2.26
N VAL A 69 23.72 -4.98 1.38
CA VAL A 69 23.63 -3.60 0.85
C VAL A 69 22.92 -2.67 1.84
N ARG A 70 22.06 -3.22 2.71
CA ARG A 70 21.34 -2.47 3.75
C ARG A 70 21.67 -3.03 5.14
N PRO A 71 21.70 -2.18 6.18
CA PRO A 71 21.81 -2.66 7.55
C PRO A 71 20.59 -3.50 7.92
N VAL A 72 20.83 -4.62 8.62
CA VAL A 72 19.78 -5.48 9.17
C VAL A 72 19.08 -4.79 10.34
N THR A 73 17.79 -5.04 10.51
CA THR A 73 17.01 -4.57 11.68
C THR A 73 16.78 -5.71 12.66
N SER A 74 16.43 -5.39 13.91
CA SER A 74 16.06 -6.42 14.90
C SER A 74 14.86 -7.27 14.44
N LYS A 75 13.88 -6.65 13.75
CA LYS A 75 12.73 -7.38 13.20
C LYS A 75 13.16 -8.32 12.09
N TYR A 76 14.03 -7.89 11.16
CA TYR A 76 14.62 -8.76 10.14
C TYR A 76 15.33 -9.98 10.74
N LEU A 77 16.16 -9.76 11.77
CA LEU A 77 16.89 -10.85 12.43
C LEU A 77 15.97 -11.83 13.19
N SER A 78 14.78 -11.38 13.58
CA SER A 78 13.78 -12.24 14.21
C SER A 78 12.94 -13.04 13.21
N GLU A 79 13.06 -12.77 11.91
CA GLU A 79 12.30 -13.51 10.91
C GLU A 79 12.82 -14.93 10.75
N SER A 80 11.91 -15.90 10.81
CA SER A 80 12.22 -17.29 10.54
C SER A 80 12.13 -17.62 9.04
N ILE A 81 12.96 -18.58 8.64
CA ILE A 81 12.89 -19.24 7.33
C ILE A 81 12.67 -20.75 7.52
N SER A 82 12.09 -21.42 6.52
CA SER A 82 11.94 -22.86 6.56
C SER A 82 13.29 -23.57 6.45
N ILE A 83 13.39 -24.77 7.03
CA ILE A 83 14.58 -25.64 6.87
C ILE A 83 14.82 -25.97 5.39
N GLU A 84 13.75 -26.12 4.61
CA GLU A 84 13.81 -26.31 3.17
C GLU A 84 14.52 -25.13 2.47
N LEU A 85 14.12 -23.90 2.78
CA LEU A 85 14.77 -22.71 2.21
C LEU A 85 16.23 -22.63 2.65
N HIS A 86 16.53 -22.88 3.93
CA HIS A 86 17.90 -22.89 4.42
C HIS A 86 18.79 -23.88 3.64
N SER A 87 18.34 -25.13 3.47
CA SER A 87 19.05 -26.15 2.71
C SER A 87 19.24 -25.75 1.24
N ALA A 88 18.21 -25.14 0.62
CA ALA A 88 18.30 -24.63 -0.75
C ALA A 88 19.32 -23.49 -0.88
N LEU A 89 19.38 -22.57 0.09
CA LEU A 89 20.34 -21.46 0.10
C LEU A 89 21.79 -21.93 0.29
N VAL A 90 22.03 -22.93 1.14
CA VAL A 90 23.37 -23.49 1.38
C VAL A 90 23.91 -24.24 0.17
N SER A 91 23.04 -24.95 -0.55
CA SER A 91 23.39 -25.72 -1.75
C SER A 91 23.28 -24.94 -3.06
N ALA A 92 22.91 -23.66 -3.00
CA ALA A 92 22.64 -22.84 -4.17
C ALA A 92 23.87 -22.69 -5.07
N THR A 93 23.68 -23.00 -6.35
CA THR A 93 24.66 -22.74 -7.42
C THR A 93 23.99 -21.89 -8.51
N ILE A 94 23.06 -22.48 -9.26
CA ILE A 94 22.22 -21.82 -10.25
C ILE A 94 20.75 -22.26 -10.00
N PRO A 95 19.80 -21.33 -9.78
CA PRO A 95 20.00 -19.88 -9.68
C PRO A 95 20.74 -19.47 -8.39
N PRO A 96 21.35 -18.26 -8.34
CA PRO A 96 22.02 -17.76 -7.14
C PRO A 96 21.10 -17.71 -5.91
N LYS A 97 21.69 -17.78 -4.72
CA LYS A 97 20.97 -17.74 -3.44
C LYS A 97 20.08 -16.51 -3.28
N GLU A 98 20.46 -15.38 -3.86
CA GLU A 98 19.69 -14.12 -3.84
C GLU A 98 18.35 -14.28 -4.55
N VAL A 99 18.32 -15.00 -5.68
CA VAL A 99 17.09 -15.26 -6.44
C VAL A 99 16.18 -16.21 -5.67
N LEU A 100 16.74 -17.28 -5.08
CA LEU A 100 15.97 -18.23 -4.26
C LEU A 100 15.36 -17.53 -3.04
N PHE A 101 16.17 -16.69 -2.37
CA PHE A 101 15.70 -15.91 -1.23
C PHE A 101 14.60 -14.93 -1.63
N GLU A 102 14.79 -14.16 -2.70
CA GLU A 102 13.78 -13.22 -3.19
C GLU A 102 12.45 -13.92 -3.52
N GLN A 103 12.51 -15.08 -4.19
CA GLN A 103 11.31 -15.88 -4.47
C GLN A 103 10.58 -16.28 -3.18
N ALA A 104 11.30 -16.74 -2.17
CA ALA A 104 10.71 -17.10 -0.88
C ALA A 104 10.08 -15.88 -0.19
N ILE A 105 10.73 -14.72 -0.24
CA ILE A 105 10.18 -13.47 0.30
C ILE A 105 8.91 -13.06 -0.46
N VAL A 106 8.90 -13.13 -1.79
CA VAL A 106 7.69 -12.85 -2.59
C VAL A 106 6.54 -13.78 -2.20
N GLN A 107 6.79 -15.08 -2.07
CA GLN A 107 5.76 -16.05 -1.66
C GLN A 107 5.28 -15.82 -0.24
N LYS A 108 6.13 -15.34 0.67
CA LYS A 108 5.73 -14.98 2.02
C LYS A 108 4.85 -13.72 2.03
N LEU A 109 5.28 -12.68 1.31
CA LEU A 109 4.61 -11.38 1.33
C LEU A 109 3.25 -11.42 0.62
N ARG A 110 3.06 -12.22 -0.45
CA ARG A 110 1.82 -12.24 -1.27
C ARG A 110 0.51 -12.43 -0.49
N HIS A 111 0.57 -13.04 0.69
CA HIS A 111 -0.60 -13.32 1.52
C HIS A 111 -0.91 -12.19 2.52
N LEU A 112 -0.04 -11.18 2.59
CA LEU A 112 -0.16 -10.04 3.48
C LEU A 112 -0.72 -8.84 2.71
N SER A 113 -1.52 -8.03 3.41
CA SER A 113 -1.96 -6.71 2.95
C SER A 113 -1.36 -5.63 3.83
N PHE A 114 -0.80 -4.59 3.22
CA PHE A 114 -0.12 -3.48 3.87
C PHE A 114 -0.91 -2.18 3.70
N GLN A 115 -2.14 -2.17 4.22
CA GLN A 115 -3.06 -1.02 4.16
C GLN A 115 -3.39 -0.48 5.56
N HIS A 116 -3.53 -1.37 6.55
CA HIS A 116 -3.75 -0.95 7.94
C HIS A 116 -2.47 -0.36 8.54
N PRO A 117 -2.54 0.74 9.34
CA PRO A 117 -1.34 1.42 9.84
C PRO A 117 -0.40 0.52 10.66
N ASP A 118 -0.94 -0.40 11.45
CA ASP A 118 -0.12 -1.34 12.22
C ASP A 118 0.62 -2.33 11.32
N LYS A 119 -0.03 -2.80 10.24
CA LYS A 119 0.59 -3.71 9.27
C LYS A 119 1.65 -3.01 8.44
N ILE A 120 1.44 -1.74 8.11
CA ILE A 120 2.46 -0.88 7.51
C ILE A 120 3.67 -0.76 8.45
N SER A 121 3.46 -0.39 9.72
CA SER A 121 4.53 -0.26 10.71
C SER A 121 5.29 -1.57 10.94
N GLU A 122 4.59 -2.69 11.02
CA GLU A 122 5.17 -4.02 11.18
C GLU A 122 6.06 -4.37 9.98
N ALA A 123 5.56 -4.20 8.75
CA ALA A 123 6.29 -4.50 7.53
C ALA A 123 7.51 -3.58 7.36
N LEU A 124 7.37 -2.28 7.62
CA LEU A 124 8.49 -1.33 7.58
C LEU A 124 9.57 -1.66 8.60
N SER A 125 9.22 -2.27 9.74
CA SER A 125 10.20 -2.64 10.77
C SER A 125 11.23 -3.66 10.26
N LEU A 126 10.89 -4.44 9.22
CA LEU A 126 11.82 -5.36 8.55
C LEU A 126 12.98 -4.64 7.85
N ILE A 127 12.79 -3.37 7.48
CA ILE A 127 13.73 -2.63 6.61
C ILE A 127 14.15 -1.27 7.19
N TRP A 128 13.54 -0.86 8.31
CA TRP A 128 13.73 0.44 8.93
C TRP A 128 13.62 0.39 10.47
N ASN A 129 14.73 0.71 11.15
CA ASN A 129 14.86 0.67 12.61
C ASN A 129 14.40 1.97 13.32
N GLU A 130 13.35 2.62 12.80
CA GLU A 130 12.72 3.78 13.44
C GLU A 130 11.57 3.33 14.35
N LYS A 131 11.48 3.90 15.56
CA LYS A 131 10.38 3.60 16.50
C LYS A 131 9.14 4.43 16.19
N HIS A 132 9.33 5.71 15.88
CA HIS A 132 8.26 6.69 15.64
C HIS A 132 7.96 6.84 14.14
N LYS A 133 7.68 5.71 13.48
CA LYS A 133 7.54 5.64 12.00
C LYS A 133 6.48 6.61 11.48
N TRP A 134 5.30 6.64 12.09
CA TRP A 134 4.20 7.50 11.66
C TRP A 134 4.53 8.99 11.81
N ASP A 135 5.30 9.40 12.81
CA ASP A 135 5.73 10.80 12.96
C ASP A 135 6.68 11.20 11.81
N LYS A 136 7.61 10.31 11.45
CA LYS A 136 8.52 10.52 10.32
C LYS A 136 7.80 10.53 8.97
N ILE A 137 6.80 9.66 8.79
CA ILE A 137 5.98 9.60 7.57
C ILE A 137 5.08 10.83 7.47
N ALA A 138 4.53 11.30 8.59
CA ALA A 138 3.59 12.41 8.60
C ALA A 138 4.24 13.79 8.43
N LEU A 139 5.47 13.95 8.92
CA LEU A 139 6.17 15.25 8.92
C LEU A 139 6.26 15.91 7.53
N PRO A 140 6.67 15.22 6.45
CA PRO A 140 6.71 15.83 5.10
C PRO A 140 5.34 16.21 4.55
N MET A 141 4.26 15.63 5.07
CA MET A 141 2.88 15.94 4.69
C MET A 141 2.29 17.10 5.50
N GLY A 142 3.04 17.67 6.44
CA GLY A 142 2.53 18.68 7.39
C GLY A 142 1.52 18.13 8.39
N LEU A 143 1.56 16.82 8.65
CA LEU A 143 0.63 16.12 9.53
C LEU A 143 1.33 15.60 10.79
N THR A 144 0.54 15.24 11.80
CA THR A 144 1.05 14.49 12.97
C THR A 144 0.96 12.98 12.71
N GLY A 145 1.84 12.20 13.33
CA GLY A 145 1.81 10.74 13.22
C GLY A 145 0.45 10.13 13.59
N PRO A 146 -0.17 10.51 14.72
CA PRO A 146 -1.51 10.03 15.09
C PRO A 146 -2.59 10.37 14.06
N PHE A 147 -2.53 11.55 13.45
CA PHE A 147 -3.50 11.94 12.42
C PHE A 147 -3.32 11.11 11.15
N ALA A 148 -2.09 10.97 10.66
CA ALA A 148 -1.80 10.20 9.46
C ALA A 148 -2.14 8.72 9.63
N SER A 149 -1.83 8.11 10.78
CA SER A 149 -2.17 6.71 11.06
C SER A 149 -3.68 6.49 11.16
N THR A 150 -4.40 7.42 11.81
CA THR A 150 -5.86 7.38 11.91
C THR A 150 -6.51 7.54 10.53
N LYS A 151 -6.05 8.49 9.71
CA LYS A 151 -6.57 8.68 8.35
C LYS A 151 -6.33 7.44 7.49
N MET A 152 -5.14 6.84 7.54
CA MET A 152 -4.85 5.58 6.85
C MET A 152 -5.77 4.43 7.32
N LYS A 153 -6.05 4.34 8.63
CA LYS A 153 -6.98 3.34 9.18
C LYS A 153 -8.40 3.50 8.62
N LEU A 154 -8.90 4.74 8.58
CA LEU A 154 -10.22 5.05 8.03
C LEU A 154 -10.30 4.72 6.53
N ILE A 155 -9.25 5.03 5.77
CA ILE A 155 -9.16 4.72 4.34
C ILE A 155 -9.16 3.21 4.09
N ALA A 156 -8.36 2.45 4.84
CA ALA A 156 -8.36 0.99 4.75
C ALA A 156 -9.73 0.40 5.08
N GLY A 157 -10.41 0.93 6.10
CA GLY A 157 -11.79 0.57 6.44
C GLY A 157 -12.77 0.87 5.30
N ARG A 158 -12.72 2.09 4.75
CA ARG A 158 -13.57 2.50 3.61
C ARG A 158 -13.38 1.60 2.40
N ARG A 159 -12.14 1.28 2.04
CA ARG A 159 -11.83 0.34 0.94
C ARG A 159 -12.40 -1.05 1.22
N ASN A 160 -12.29 -1.55 2.45
CA ASN A 160 -12.83 -2.86 2.80
C ASN A 160 -14.36 -2.89 2.73
N ALA A 161 -15.03 -1.83 3.18
CA ALA A 161 -16.48 -1.71 3.03
C ALA A 161 -16.88 -1.79 1.55
N ILE A 162 -16.19 -1.05 0.68
CA ILE A 162 -16.44 -1.05 -0.77
C ILE A 162 -16.27 -2.43 -1.39
N VAL A 163 -15.15 -3.11 -1.08
CA VAL A 163 -14.76 -4.35 -1.78
C VAL A 163 -15.42 -5.60 -1.18
N HIS A 164 -15.59 -5.66 0.14
CA HIS A 164 -16.02 -6.87 0.85
C HIS A 164 -17.44 -6.79 1.40
N GLU A 165 -17.96 -5.59 1.66
CA GLU A 165 -19.26 -5.38 2.30
C GLU A 165 -20.28 -4.73 1.34
N SER A 166 -19.98 -4.71 0.04
CA SER A 166 -20.80 -4.09 -1.02
C SER A 166 -21.07 -2.60 -0.83
N ASP A 167 -20.29 -1.94 0.04
CA ASP A 167 -20.47 -0.56 0.49
C ASP A 167 -21.85 -0.26 1.10
N MET A 168 -22.47 -1.25 1.75
CA MET A 168 -23.84 -1.11 2.26
C MET A 168 -23.84 -0.70 3.72
N ASP A 169 -24.61 0.35 4.05
CA ASP A 169 -24.87 0.71 5.43
C ASP A 169 -25.70 -0.40 6.10
N PRO A 170 -25.26 -0.95 7.25
CA PRO A 170 -25.85 -2.14 7.85
C PRO A 170 -27.23 -1.89 8.48
N LEU A 171 -27.61 -0.63 8.70
CA LEU A 171 -28.90 -0.27 9.29
C LEU A 171 -29.94 0.03 8.22
N THR A 172 -29.52 0.73 7.16
CA THR A 172 -30.41 1.25 6.10
C THR A 172 -30.41 0.39 4.85
N ASN A 173 -29.45 -0.54 4.68
CA ASN A 173 -29.21 -1.28 3.44
C ASN A 173 -29.16 -0.36 2.21
N SER A 174 -28.64 0.85 2.38
CA SER A 174 -28.36 1.78 1.29
C SER A 174 -26.86 1.88 1.10
N LYS A 175 -26.40 2.12 -0.14
CA LYS A 175 -24.97 2.37 -0.37
C LYS A 175 -24.51 3.58 0.43
N THR A 176 -23.36 3.47 1.09
CA THR A 176 -22.76 4.60 1.80
C THR A 176 -22.46 5.72 0.80
N PRO A 177 -22.90 6.97 1.07
CA PRO A 177 -22.62 8.10 0.19
C PRO A 177 -21.12 8.27 -0.04
N ILE A 178 -20.76 8.78 -1.21
CA ILE A 178 -19.39 9.11 -1.57
C ILE A 178 -19.40 10.40 -2.38
N THR A 179 -18.43 11.27 -2.12
CA THR A 179 -18.30 12.52 -2.86
C THR A 179 -17.01 12.55 -3.66
N ARG A 180 -17.01 13.33 -4.74
CA ARG A 180 -15.79 13.63 -5.52
C ARG A 180 -14.67 14.21 -4.64
N ALA A 181 -15.03 15.09 -3.71
CA ALA A 181 -14.08 15.73 -2.80
C ALA A 181 -13.42 14.70 -1.86
N GLU A 182 -14.21 13.83 -1.24
CA GLU A 182 -13.72 12.72 -0.41
C GLU A 182 -12.79 11.79 -1.20
N CYS A 183 -13.20 11.39 -2.41
CA CYS A 183 -12.42 10.49 -3.25
C CYS A 183 -11.04 11.08 -3.60
N ASN A 184 -11.00 12.37 -3.95
CA ASN A 184 -9.74 13.07 -4.22
C ASN A 184 -8.89 13.23 -2.97
N ASP A 185 -9.46 13.62 -1.82
CA ASP A 185 -8.72 13.74 -0.55
C ASP A 185 -8.07 12.40 -0.13
N ILE A 186 -8.78 11.28 -0.30
CA ILE A 186 -8.24 9.95 -0.03
C ILE A 186 -7.09 9.63 -0.99
N THR A 187 -7.26 9.91 -2.28
CA THR A 187 -6.25 9.62 -3.32
C THR A 187 -4.98 10.46 -3.10
N ASP A 188 -5.15 11.76 -2.83
CA ASP A 188 -4.06 12.71 -2.54
C ASP A 188 -3.28 12.27 -1.30
N PHE A 189 -3.99 11.88 -0.23
CA PHE A 189 -3.36 11.39 0.99
C PHE A 189 -2.58 10.09 0.74
N ILE A 190 -3.15 9.13 0.01
CA ILE A 190 -2.48 7.87 -0.32
C ILE A 190 -1.20 8.11 -1.11
N GLU A 191 -1.26 9.00 -2.12
CA GLU A 191 -0.11 9.38 -2.92
C GLU A 191 1.00 10.02 -2.08
N ALA A 192 0.65 11.03 -1.29
CA ALA A 192 1.60 11.71 -0.41
C ALA A 192 2.21 10.78 0.64
N CYS A 193 1.41 9.90 1.24
CA CYS A 193 1.85 8.92 2.23
C CYS A 193 2.82 7.91 1.61
N GLY A 194 2.50 7.38 0.43
CA GLY A 194 3.36 6.44 -0.29
C GLY A 194 4.73 7.05 -0.62
N ILE A 195 4.74 8.28 -1.15
CA ILE A 195 5.97 9.03 -1.45
C ILE A 195 6.78 9.28 -0.17
N SER A 196 6.12 9.71 0.90
CA SER A 196 6.78 9.98 2.19
C SER A 196 7.43 8.74 2.77
N ILE A 197 6.73 7.59 2.74
CA ILE A 197 7.29 6.31 3.19
C ILE A 197 8.55 5.96 2.40
N VAL A 198 8.51 6.02 1.07
CA VAL A 198 9.68 5.64 0.25
C VAL A 198 10.87 6.55 0.55
N ASN A 199 10.64 7.86 0.70
CA ASN A 199 11.70 8.80 1.04
C ASN A 199 12.30 8.53 2.43
N ALA A 200 11.48 8.11 3.40
CA ALA A 200 11.93 7.80 4.75
C ALA A 200 12.76 6.51 4.86
N VAL A 201 12.54 5.53 3.95
CA VAL A 201 13.22 4.22 3.99
C VAL A 201 14.25 4.00 2.90
N ARG A 202 14.50 4.99 2.05
CA ARG A 202 15.44 4.89 0.94
C ARG A 202 16.86 4.58 1.41
#